data_AF-A0A2D8EJG4-F1
#
_entry.id   AF-A0A2D8EJG4-F1
#
_cell.length_a   1.000
_cell.length_b   1.000
_cell.length_c   1.000
_cell.angle_alpha   90.00
_cell.angle_beta   90.00
_cell.angle_gamma   90.00
#
_symmetry.space_group_name_H-M   'P 1'
#
loop_
_entity.id
_entity.type
_entity.pdbx_description
1 polymer ?
#
loop_
_entity_poly.entity_id
_entity_poly.type
_entity_poly.pdbx_seq_one_letter_code
_entity_poly.pdbx_strand_id
1 'polypeptide(L)'
;MVPGEASVETSLTQSQSALRKVSADYCADAVKNGWIEATGGLAAFASTLINGKSDSDDSRDYASRIGAKSDAPSLVLARIVTDAQAARTGLADVSREARDVLQSGKEDTASRADVMSYERALVRAQMAYRNFQGAMGEVTSRPDMDMDVAPVDRELKSFADTIDDARETADGLADKYASLSRSTS
;
A
#
# COMPACT_ATOMS: atom_id res chain seq x y z
N MET A 1 -12.02 37.32 -33.19
CA MET A 1 -11.79 36.81 -31.81
C MET A 1 -12.36 35.42 -31.75
N VAL A 2 -11.51 34.42 -31.52
CA VAL A 2 -11.90 33.02 -31.32
C VAL A 2 -12.13 32.83 -29.81
N PRO A 3 -13.31 32.39 -29.33
CA PRO A 3 -13.48 31.97 -27.96
C PRO A 3 -13.05 30.50 -27.86
N GLY A 4 -11.81 30.28 -27.46
CA GLY A 4 -11.20 28.93 -27.37
C GLY A 4 -10.52 28.63 -26.04
N GLU A 5 -10.73 29.43 -24.99
CA GLU A 5 -9.95 29.30 -23.74
C GLU A 5 -10.79 28.95 -22.50
N ALA A 6 -12.13 29.00 -22.55
CA ALA A 6 -12.94 28.83 -21.34
C ALA A 6 -13.23 27.36 -20.94
N SER A 7 -12.81 26.36 -21.72
CA SER A 7 -13.16 24.95 -21.46
C SER A 7 -11.97 24.05 -21.10
N VAL A 8 -10.75 24.59 -21.07
CA VAL A 8 -9.54 23.80 -20.79
C VAL A 8 -9.15 23.89 -19.31
N GLU A 9 -9.45 25.00 -18.63
CA GLU A 9 -9.11 25.16 -17.21
C GLU A 9 -10.03 24.40 -16.24
N THR A 10 -11.26 24.04 -16.64
CA THR A 10 -12.19 23.30 -15.76
C THR A 10 -11.88 21.81 -15.62
N SER A 11 -11.00 21.26 -16.45
CA SER A 11 -10.62 19.83 -16.40
C SER A 11 -9.44 19.55 -15.45
N LEU A 12 -8.70 20.59 -15.04
CA LEU A 12 -7.48 20.47 -14.24
C LEU A 12 -7.71 20.55 -12.72
N THR A 13 -8.93 20.88 -12.29
CA THR A 13 -9.33 21.03 -10.88
C THR A 13 -10.59 20.24 -10.56
N GLN A 14 -10.73 19.02 -11.08
CA GLN A 14 -11.60 18.06 -10.40
C GLN A 14 -10.89 17.68 -9.10
N SER A 15 -11.12 18.49 -8.04
CA SER A 15 -10.54 18.34 -6.70
C SER A 15 -10.26 16.88 -6.41
N GLN A 16 -8.99 16.54 -6.17
CA GLN A 16 -8.59 15.20 -5.80
C GLN A 16 -9.53 14.74 -4.70
N SER A 17 -10.26 13.64 -4.93
CA SER A 17 -11.16 13.11 -3.90
C SER A 17 -10.35 12.83 -2.64
N ALA A 18 -11.01 12.91 -1.48
CA ALA A 18 -10.35 12.57 -0.22
C ALA A 18 -9.75 11.15 -0.28
N LEU A 19 -10.45 10.19 -0.90
CA LEU A 19 -9.93 8.84 -1.15
C LEU A 19 -8.64 8.82 -1.98
N ARG A 20 -8.58 9.57 -3.09
CA ARG A 20 -7.36 9.68 -3.90
C ARG A 20 -6.20 10.28 -3.12
N LYS A 21 -6.47 11.25 -2.25
CA LYS A 21 -5.44 11.90 -1.44
C LYS A 21 -4.88 10.94 -0.40
N VAL A 22 -5.75 10.34 0.43
CA VAL A 22 -5.33 9.42 1.49
C VAL A 22 -4.63 8.17 0.91
N SER A 23 -5.10 7.66 -0.24
CA SER A 23 -4.44 6.55 -0.95
C SER A 23 -3.04 6.91 -1.45
N ALA A 24 -2.86 8.12 -1.97
CA ALA A 24 -1.57 8.61 -2.44
C ALA A 24 -0.59 8.83 -1.29
N ASP A 25 -1.06 9.43 -0.19
CA ASP A 25 -0.28 9.66 1.03
C ASP A 25 0.19 8.31 1.61
N TYR A 26 -0.71 7.32 1.71
CA TYR A 26 -0.34 5.97 2.14
C TYR A 26 0.74 5.34 1.25
N CYS A 27 0.60 5.45 -0.07
CA CYS A 27 1.61 4.92 -1.01
C CYS A 27 2.96 5.61 -0.84
N ALA A 28 2.96 6.93 -0.62
CA ALA A 28 4.17 7.70 -0.39
C ALA A 28 4.84 7.32 0.94
N ASP A 29 4.06 7.16 2.00
CA ASP A 29 4.55 6.75 3.31
C ASP A 29 5.12 5.33 3.29
N ALA A 30 4.49 4.39 2.57
CA ALA A 30 5.01 3.04 2.43
C ALA A 30 6.42 3.00 1.80
N VAL A 31 6.67 3.87 0.82
CA VAL A 31 8.00 4.02 0.20
C VAL A 31 8.96 4.78 1.12
N LYS A 32 8.51 5.90 1.70
CA LYS A 32 9.31 6.77 2.59
C LYS A 32 9.84 6.01 3.80
N ASN A 33 8.98 5.20 4.43
CA ASN A 33 9.36 4.36 5.57
C ASN A 33 10.17 3.12 5.14
N GLY A 34 10.21 2.82 3.83
CA GLY A 34 10.98 1.71 3.28
C GLY A 34 10.34 0.35 3.50
N TRP A 35 9.04 0.30 3.79
CA TRP A 35 8.30 -0.96 3.88
C TRP A 35 8.24 -1.66 2.52
N ILE A 36 8.27 -0.86 1.46
CA ILE A 36 8.33 -1.30 0.08
C ILE A 36 9.40 -0.52 -0.67
N GLU A 37 9.94 -1.13 -1.71
CA GLU A 37 10.77 -0.40 -2.66
C GLU A 37 9.93 0.61 -3.44
N ALA A 38 10.52 1.78 -3.68
CA ALA A 38 10.03 2.64 -4.74
C ALA A 38 10.06 1.81 -6.02
N THR A 39 8.90 1.50 -6.61
CA THR A 39 8.86 0.86 -7.93
C THR A 39 9.71 1.72 -8.85
N GLY A 40 10.89 1.23 -9.26
CA GLY A 40 11.81 1.97 -10.12
C GLY A 40 11.33 2.08 -11.57
N GLY A 41 10.01 2.17 -11.76
CA GLY A 41 9.32 2.14 -13.02
C GLY A 41 9.66 0.92 -13.87
N LEU A 42 9.35 1.02 -15.16
CA LEU A 42 9.75 0.07 -16.19
C LEU A 42 11.27 -0.12 -16.27
N ALA A 43 12.07 0.87 -15.85
CA ALA A 43 13.52 0.81 -15.90
C ALA A 43 14.12 -0.17 -14.89
N ALA A 44 13.61 -0.20 -13.66
CA ALA A 44 14.02 -1.22 -12.68
C ALA A 44 13.59 -2.61 -13.12
N PHE A 45 12.35 -2.76 -13.63
CA PHE A 45 11.87 -4.03 -14.16
C PHE A 45 12.71 -4.53 -15.36
N ALA A 46 13.03 -3.65 -16.31
CA ALA A 46 13.90 -3.96 -17.44
C ALA A 46 15.30 -4.33 -16.98
N SER A 47 15.85 -3.63 -15.98
CA SER A 47 17.15 -3.95 -15.39
C SER A 47 17.15 -5.32 -14.72
N THR A 48 16.08 -5.70 -14.00
CA THR A 48 15.92 -7.03 -13.42
C THR A 48 15.81 -8.13 -14.48
N LEU A 49 15.13 -7.86 -15.61
CA LEU A 49 15.04 -8.82 -16.72
C LEU A 49 16.36 -8.97 -17.48
N ILE A 50 17.11 -7.88 -17.66
CA ILE A 50 18.37 -7.87 -18.42
C ILE A 50 19.52 -8.42 -17.58
N ASN A 51 19.58 -8.05 -16.30
CA ASN A 51 20.74 -8.33 -15.43
C ASN A 51 20.49 -9.43 -14.39
N GLY A 52 19.25 -9.96 -14.30
CA GLY A 52 18.83 -10.80 -13.18
C GLY A 52 18.66 -10.00 -11.87
N LYS A 53 18.01 -10.60 -10.88
CA LYS A 53 18.00 -10.04 -9.51
C LYS A 53 19.42 -10.19 -8.96
N SER A 54 20.13 -9.07 -8.81
CA SER A 54 21.51 -9.06 -8.31
C SER A 54 21.51 -9.07 -6.78
N ASP A 55 22.37 -9.88 -6.16
CA ASP A 55 22.54 -9.95 -4.68
C ASP A 55 22.94 -8.59 -4.06
N SER A 56 23.43 -7.64 -4.87
CA SER A 56 23.71 -6.25 -4.45
C SER A 56 22.45 -5.41 -4.15
N ASP A 57 21.25 -5.92 -4.45
CA ASP A 57 19.98 -5.25 -4.15
C ASP A 57 19.50 -5.50 -2.71
N ASP A 58 20.20 -6.35 -1.94
CA ASP A 58 19.85 -6.66 -0.54
C ASP A 58 19.75 -5.41 0.33
N SER A 59 20.57 -4.37 0.10
CA SER A 59 20.51 -3.10 0.86
C SER A 59 19.21 -2.31 0.69
N ARG A 60 18.40 -2.65 -0.32
CA ARG A 60 17.12 -2.00 -0.61
C ARG A 60 15.92 -2.76 -0.04
N ASP A 61 16.09 -4.05 0.27
CA ASP A 61 15.05 -4.84 0.89
C ASP A 61 14.84 -4.44 2.35
N TYR A 62 13.59 -4.54 2.81
CA TYR A 62 13.16 -4.15 4.14
C TYR A 62 13.95 -4.87 5.23
N ALA A 63 14.18 -6.19 5.08
CA ALA A 63 14.87 -7.01 6.06
C ALA A 63 16.30 -6.51 6.34
N SER A 64 17.08 -6.23 5.30
CA SER A 64 18.41 -5.67 5.43
C SER A 64 18.40 -4.26 6.05
N ARG A 65 17.42 -3.43 5.68
CA ARG A 65 17.31 -2.05 6.20
C ARG A 65 17.06 -1.99 7.70
N ILE A 66 16.34 -2.96 8.24
CA ILE A 66 16.09 -3.05 9.69
C ILE A 66 17.15 -3.91 10.41
N GLY A 67 18.18 -4.37 9.69
CA GLY A 67 19.24 -5.19 10.26
C GLY A 67 18.79 -6.58 10.67
N ALA A 68 17.86 -7.21 9.93
CA ALA A 68 17.30 -8.52 10.29
C ALA A 68 18.35 -9.60 10.58
N LYS A 69 19.48 -9.57 9.86
CA LYS A 69 20.61 -10.50 10.02
C LYS A 69 21.69 -10.03 11.00
N SER A 70 21.74 -8.75 11.37
CA SER A 70 22.90 -8.13 12.06
C SER A 70 22.56 -7.52 13.41
N ASP A 71 21.38 -6.93 13.54
CA ASP A 71 21.02 -6.11 14.69
C ASP A 71 20.44 -7.00 15.81
N ALA A 72 20.28 -6.44 17.01
CA ALA A 72 19.73 -7.21 18.13
C ALA A 72 18.29 -7.67 17.81
N PRO A 73 17.96 -8.98 17.96
CA PRO A 73 16.64 -9.49 17.58
C PRO A 73 15.47 -8.72 18.19
N SER A 74 15.58 -8.32 19.46
CA SER A 74 14.55 -7.50 20.13
C SER A 74 14.28 -6.16 19.45
N LEU A 75 15.32 -5.48 18.95
CA LEU A 75 15.18 -4.22 18.22
C LEU A 75 14.51 -4.44 16.87
N VAL A 76 14.91 -5.51 16.17
CA VAL A 76 14.31 -5.85 14.87
C VAL A 76 12.84 -6.21 15.02
N LEU A 77 12.48 -7.06 15.99
CA LEU A 77 11.09 -7.45 16.24
C LEU A 77 10.22 -6.25 16.63
N ALA A 78 10.72 -5.37 17.51
CA ALA A 78 10.02 -4.14 17.86
C ALA A 78 9.82 -3.21 16.66
N ARG A 79 10.80 -3.17 15.75
CA ARG A 79 10.70 -2.41 14.50
C ARG A 79 9.64 -2.99 13.56
N ILE A 80 9.63 -4.31 13.36
CA ILE A 80 8.61 -5.00 12.54
C ILE A 80 7.20 -4.71 13.08
N VAL A 81 6.99 -4.80 14.41
CA VAL A 81 5.68 -4.47 15.02
C VAL A 81 5.29 -3.04 14.74
N THR A 82 6.19 -2.08 14.96
CA THR A 82 5.91 -0.65 14.79
C THR A 82 5.58 -0.33 13.33
N ASP A 83 6.35 -0.86 12.39
CA ASP A 83 6.14 -0.65 10.95
C ASP A 83 4.85 -1.34 10.47
N ALA A 84 4.58 -2.58 10.92
CA ALA A 84 3.35 -3.31 10.60
C ALA A 84 2.11 -2.58 11.14
N GLN A 85 2.16 -2.06 12.37
CA GLN A 85 1.08 -1.29 12.96
C GLN A 85 0.83 0.02 12.19
N ALA A 86 1.88 0.73 11.81
CA ALA A 86 1.76 1.95 11.01
C ALA A 86 1.16 1.67 9.62
N ALA A 87 1.63 0.62 8.95
CA ALA A 87 1.10 0.19 7.65
C ALA A 87 -0.38 -0.24 7.75
N ARG A 88 -0.72 -1.02 8.76
CA ARG A 88 -2.11 -1.44 9.02
C ARG A 88 -3.02 -0.26 9.29
N THR A 89 -2.60 0.67 10.15
CA THR A 89 -3.40 1.85 10.50
C THR A 89 -3.62 2.74 9.28
N GLY A 90 -2.57 2.98 8.48
CA GLY A 90 -2.68 3.74 7.24
C GLY A 90 -3.63 3.09 6.23
N LEU A 91 -3.57 1.75 6.05
CA LEU A 91 -4.52 1.05 5.19
C LEU A 91 -5.95 1.15 5.74
N ALA A 92 -6.15 1.00 7.04
CA ALA A 92 -7.47 1.12 7.65
C ALA A 92 -8.08 2.52 7.45
N ASP A 93 -7.27 3.58 7.50
CA ASP A 93 -7.69 4.95 7.19
C ASP A 93 -8.10 5.10 5.72
N VAL A 94 -7.33 4.53 4.79
CA VAL A 94 -7.68 4.48 3.35
C VAL A 94 -9.00 3.71 3.13
N SER A 95 -9.18 2.57 3.80
CA SER A 95 -10.40 1.75 3.71
C SER A 95 -11.62 2.40 4.35
N ARG A 96 -11.44 3.22 5.40
CA ARG A 96 -12.55 4.03 5.95
C ARG A 96 -13.07 5.01 4.92
N GLU A 97 -12.17 5.78 4.29
CA GLU A 97 -12.53 6.73 3.25
C GLU A 97 -13.18 6.04 2.04
N ALA A 98 -12.71 4.85 1.67
CA ALA A 98 -13.32 4.04 0.63
C ALA A 98 -14.76 3.61 0.96
N ARG A 99 -15.03 3.25 2.22
CA ARG A 99 -16.38 2.91 2.67
C ARG A 99 -17.29 4.14 2.68
N ASP A 100 -16.78 5.32 2.99
CA ASP A 100 -17.55 6.57 2.89
C ASP A 100 -17.95 6.84 1.43
N VAL A 101 -17.03 6.62 0.48
CA VAL A 101 -17.32 6.66 -0.97
C VAL A 101 -18.32 5.58 -1.39
N LEU A 102 -18.40 4.43 -0.72
CA LEU A 102 -19.43 3.43 -1.01
C LEU A 102 -20.81 3.86 -0.50
N GLN A 103 -20.87 4.47 0.69
CA GLN A 103 -22.08 4.90 1.36
C GLN A 103 -22.65 6.22 0.81
N SER A 104 -21.82 7.05 0.16
CA SER A 104 -22.26 8.27 -0.49
C SER A 104 -23.32 8.01 -1.58
N GLY A 105 -24.28 8.92 -1.71
CA GLY A 105 -25.37 8.81 -2.70
C GLY A 105 -24.88 8.82 -4.16
N LYS A 106 -25.82 8.62 -5.11
CA LYS A 106 -25.55 8.52 -6.56
C LYS A 106 -24.80 9.71 -7.18
N GLU A 107 -24.77 10.87 -6.53
CA GLU A 107 -24.14 12.09 -7.05
C GLU A 107 -22.63 12.18 -6.74
N ASP A 108 -22.15 11.55 -5.65
CA ASP A 108 -20.73 11.42 -5.31
C ASP A 108 -20.21 10.05 -5.76
N THR A 109 -20.09 9.93 -7.08
CA THR A 109 -19.72 8.67 -7.74
C THR A 109 -18.26 8.28 -7.48
N ALA A 110 -18.04 7.01 -7.11
CA ALA A 110 -16.72 6.40 -7.16
C ALA A 110 -16.20 6.49 -8.61
N SER A 111 -15.20 7.34 -8.85
CA SER A 111 -14.61 7.46 -10.18
C SER A 111 -13.62 6.33 -10.42
N ARG A 112 -13.35 6.00 -11.69
CA ARG A 112 -12.30 5.05 -12.05
C ARG A 112 -10.95 5.40 -11.39
N ALA A 113 -10.64 6.68 -11.25
CA ALA A 113 -9.42 7.15 -10.62
C ALA A 113 -9.38 6.87 -9.11
N ASP A 114 -10.52 6.90 -8.44
CA ASP A 114 -10.65 6.56 -7.02
C ASP A 114 -10.42 5.06 -6.79
N VAL A 115 -11.09 4.21 -7.60
CA VAL A 115 -10.93 2.75 -7.57
C VAL A 115 -9.45 2.38 -7.77
N MET A 116 -8.82 2.90 -8.82
CA MET A 116 -7.41 2.62 -9.13
C MET A 116 -6.45 3.09 -8.03
N SER A 117 -6.75 4.23 -7.38
CA SER A 117 -5.90 4.75 -6.30
C SER A 117 -5.99 3.88 -5.06
N TYR A 118 -7.20 3.42 -4.72
CA TYR A 118 -7.42 2.49 -3.63
C TYR A 118 -6.75 1.12 -3.88
N GLU A 119 -6.92 0.55 -5.07
CA GLU A 119 -6.26 -0.71 -5.46
C GLU A 119 -4.74 -0.60 -5.38
N ARG A 120 -4.18 0.54 -5.82
CA ARG A 120 -2.74 0.78 -5.71
C ARG A 120 -2.29 0.78 -4.25
N ALA A 121 -3.03 1.43 -3.35
CA ALA A 121 -2.75 1.42 -1.91
C ALA A 121 -2.82 -0.01 -1.35
N LEU A 122 -3.85 -0.78 -1.69
CA LEU A 122 -4.00 -2.18 -1.28
C LEU A 122 -2.81 -3.04 -1.74
N VAL A 123 -2.38 -2.91 -3.00
CA VAL A 123 -1.21 -3.63 -3.51
C VAL A 123 0.06 -3.26 -2.73
N ARG A 124 0.24 -1.97 -2.39
CA ARG A 124 1.38 -1.54 -1.56
C ARG A 124 1.33 -2.13 -0.15
N ALA A 125 0.15 -2.21 0.46
CA ALA A 125 -0.02 -2.86 1.75
C ALA A 125 0.34 -4.36 1.70
N GLN A 126 -0.12 -5.07 0.66
CA GLN A 126 0.22 -6.48 0.45
C GLN A 126 1.73 -6.69 0.23
N MET A 127 2.40 -5.77 -0.47
CA MET A 127 3.85 -5.80 -0.61
C MET A 127 4.56 -5.57 0.73
N ALA A 128 4.15 -4.56 1.49
CA ALA A 128 4.70 -4.28 2.82
C ALA A 128 4.55 -5.47 3.75
N TYR A 129 3.34 -6.07 3.80
CA TYR A 129 3.07 -7.28 4.57
C TYR A 129 4.02 -8.43 4.23
N ARG A 130 4.22 -8.73 2.94
CA ARG A 130 5.17 -9.78 2.51
C ARG A 130 6.60 -9.47 2.93
N ASN A 131 7.02 -8.21 2.85
CA ASN A 131 8.35 -7.78 3.26
C ASN A 131 8.55 -7.93 4.78
N PHE A 132 7.53 -7.61 5.58
CA PHE A 132 7.55 -7.82 7.02
C PHE A 132 7.62 -9.30 7.39
N GLN A 133 6.85 -10.15 6.71
CA GLN A 133 6.95 -11.61 6.87
C GLN A 133 8.33 -12.15 6.48
N GLY A 134 8.92 -11.63 5.40
CA GLY A 134 10.28 -11.98 4.99
C GLY A 134 11.31 -11.65 6.06
N ALA A 135 11.30 -10.42 6.57
CA ALA A 135 12.18 -9.99 7.66
C ALA A 135 11.98 -10.82 8.95
N MET A 136 10.72 -11.17 9.25
CA MET A 136 10.42 -12.04 10.38
C MET A 136 11.03 -13.44 10.21
N GLY A 137 10.93 -14.01 9.00
CA GLY A 137 11.57 -15.28 8.65
C GLY A 137 13.09 -15.22 8.81
N GLU A 138 13.72 -14.12 8.40
CA GLU A 138 15.16 -13.93 8.58
C GLU A 138 15.56 -13.87 10.06
N VAL A 139 14.90 -13.05 10.87
CA VAL A 139 15.22 -12.92 12.31
C VAL A 139 15.00 -14.24 13.05
N THR A 140 13.89 -14.94 12.77
CA THR A 140 13.55 -16.19 13.46
C THR A 140 14.44 -17.37 13.09
N SER A 141 15.09 -17.31 11.92
CA SER A 141 16.05 -18.33 11.50
C SER A 141 17.43 -18.20 12.17
N ARG A 142 17.66 -17.12 12.93
CA ARG A 142 18.96 -16.85 13.53
C ARG A 142 19.24 -17.76 14.74
N PRO A 143 20.50 -18.18 14.94
CA PRO A 143 20.88 -19.01 16.07
C PRO A 143 20.84 -18.28 17.42
N ASP A 144 20.94 -16.95 17.42
CA ASP A 144 20.87 -16.09 18.62
C ASP A 144 19.45 -15.60 18.93
N MET A 145 18.45 -16.11 18.22
CA MET A 145 17.04 -15.77 18.47
C MET A 145 16.47 -16.58 19.64
N ASP A 146 16.18 -15.88 20.74
CA ASP A 146 15.56 -16.44 21.97
C ASP A 146 14.45 -15.50 22.52
N MET A 147 13.77 -14.79 21.61
CA MET A 147 12.74 -13.81 21.96
C MET A 147 11.34 -14.34 21.64
N ASP A 148 10.35 -13.90 22.42
CA ASP A 148 8.94 -14.16 22.10
C ASP A 148 8.51 -13.39 20.84
N VAL A 149 8.02 -14.14 19.86
CA VAL A 149 7.55 -13.63 18.57
C VAL A 149 6.05 -13.37 18.54
N ALA A 150 5.31 -13.80 19.55
CA ALA A 150 3.85 -13.66 19.61
C ALA A 150 3.33 -12.22 19.44
N PRO A 151 4.03 -11.16 19.91
CA PRO A 151 3.63 -9.79 19.62
C PRO A 151 3.68 -9.46 18.12
N VAL A 152 4.71 -9.93 17.41
CA VAL A 152 4.88 -9.72 15.97
C VAL A 152 3.84 -10.50 15.19
N ASP A 153 3.64 -11.78 15.53
CA ASP A 153 2.64 -12.63 14.88
C ASP A 153 1.23 -12.06 15.03
N ARG A 154 0.89 -11.53 16.21
CA ARG A 154 -0.40 -10.88 16.45
C ARG A 154 -0.59 -9.66 15.55
N GLU A 155 0.41 -8.79 15.46
CA GLU A 155 0.30 -7.58 14.64
C GLU A 155 0.24 -7.91 13.15
N LEU A 156 1.07 -8.85 12.67
CA LEU A 156 1.02 -9.32 11.29
C LEU A 156 -0.33 -9.96 10.96
N LYS A 157 -0.91 -10.74 11.88
CA LYS A 157 -2.26 -11.27 11.71
C LYS A 157 -3.30 -10.17 11.59
N SER A 158 -3.29 -9.17 12.49
CA SER A 158 -4.20 -8.03 12.40
C SER A 158 -4.03 -7.25 11.10
N PHE A 159 -2.81 -7.17 10.57
CA PHE A 159 -2.57 -6.53 9.28
C PHE A 159 -3.13 -7.36 8.12
N ALA A 160 -2.98 -8.68 8.15
CA ALA A 160 -3.60 -9.59 7.18
C ALA A 160 -5.13 -9.46 7.18
N ASP A 161 -5.76 -9.46 8.35
CA ASP A 161 -7.20 -9.27 8.49
C ASP A 161 -7.64 -7.91 7.87
N THR A 162 -6.87 -6.85 8.09
CA THR A 162 -7.14 -5.52 7.50
C THR A 162 -6.98 -5.53 5.96
N ILE A 163 -6.03 -6.30 5.42
CA ILE A 163 -5.86 -6.48 3.98
C ILE A 163 -7.06 -7.22 3.37
N ASP A 164 -7.59 -8.22 4.07
CA ASP A 164 -8.76 -8.97 3.60
C ASP A 164 -10.02 -8.08 3.60
N ASP A 165 -10.28 -7.33 4.66
CA ASP A 165 -11.35 -6.31 4.69
C ASP A 165 -11.18 -5.27 3.56
N ALA A 166 -9.93 -4.90 3.28
CA ALA A 166 -9.61 -3.94 2.23
C ALA A 166 -9.88 -4.50 0.83
N ARG A 167 -9.71 -5.81 0.60
CA ARG A 167 -10.07 -6.49 -0.65
C ARG A 167 -11.58 -6.44 -0.87
N GLU A 168 -12.38 -6.78 0.14
CA GLU A 168 -13.84 -6.70 0.05
C GLU A 168 -14.31 -5.28 -0.29
N THR A 169 -13.64 -4.27 0.28
CA THR A 169 -13.91 -2.86 -0.02
C THR A 169 -13.52 -2.49 -1.46
N ALA A 170 -12.43 -3.05 -2.00
CA ALA A 170 -12.02 -2.84 -3.41
C ALA A 170 -13.08 -3.39 -4.36
N ASP A 171 -13.56 -4.61 -4.10
CA ASP A 171 -14.59 -5.27 -4.89
C ASP A 171 -15.88 -4.44 -4.88
N GLY A 172 -16.30 -3.95 -3.71
CA GLY A 172 -17.47 -3.07 -3.59
C GLY A 172 -17.32 -1.77 -4.40
N LEU A 173 -16.11 -1.16 -4.42
CA LEU A 173 -15.84 0.06 -5.19
C LEU A 173 -15.91 -0.22 -6.69
N ALA A 174 -15.36 -1.35 -7.14
CA ALA A 174 -15.41 -1.78 -8.54
C ALA A 174 -16.86 -2.04 -8.98
N ASP A 175 -17.67 -2.71 -8.15
CA ASP A 175 -19.08 -2.97 -8.41
C ASP A 175 -19.91 -1.68 -8.50
N LYS A 176 -19.70 -0.75 -7.55
CA LYS A 176 -20.35 0.57 -7.58
C LYS A 176 -20.02 1.30 -8.88
N TYR A 177 -18.75 1.35 -9.26
CA TYR A 177 -18.30 1.95 -10.53
C TYR A 177 -18.95 1.27 -11.76
N ALA A 178 -18.96 -0.07 -11.81
CA ALA A 178 -19.55 -0.82 -12.92
C ALA A 178 -21.08 -0.62 -13.02
N SER A 179 -21.78 -0.45 -11.91
CA SER A 179 -23.22 -0.17 -11.89
C SER A 179 -23.56 1.23 -12.44
N LEU A 180 -22.72 2.22 -12.14
CA LEU A 180 -22.87 3.60 -12.62
C LEU A 180 -22.60 3.71 -14.13
N SER A 181 -21.56 3.04 -14.61
CA SER A 181 -21.25 2.96 -16.05
C SER A 181 -22.41 2.37 -16.85
N ARG A 182 -23.08 1.34 -16.32
CA ARG A 182 -24.25 0.71 -16.97
C ARG A 182 -25.51 1.56 -16.91
N SER A 183 -25.66 2.43 -15.91
CA SER A 183 -26.83 3.30 -15.77
C SER A 183 -26.76 4.56 -16.64
N THR A 184 -25.57 4.90 -17.13
CA THR A 184 -25.29 6.12 -17.92
C THR A 184 -25.15 5.82 -19.43
N SER A 185 -25.13 4.53 -19.82
CA SER A 185 -25.13 4.06 -21.22
C SER A 185 -26.54 3.76 -21.68
#